data_AF-A0A150KL42-F1
#
_entry.id   AF-A0A150KL42-F1
#
_cell.length_a   1.000
_cell.length_b   1.000
_cell.length_c   1.000
_cell.angle_alpha   90.00
_cell.angle_beta   90.00
_cell.angle_gamma   90.00
#
_symmetry.space_group_name_H-M   'P 1'
#
loop_
_entity.id
_entity.type
_entity.pdbx_description
1 polymer ?
#
loop_
_entity_poly.entity_id
_entity_poly.type
_entity_poly.pdbx_seq_one_letter_code
_entity_poly.pdbx_strand_id
1 'polypeptide(L)'
;MVKKMMIVAATFLVIMGTSMFGTTNTAGAAIISCSGNSRCVDISMKYGVAQYWSTPKIYFSKGEEFKYDFGTTNKSLFHVAFAVFRLSDGKQITPWSYAAGKGGIDYSYGDIPSTGYYYMMAACKGGDDTRCEGGGTLKKW
;
A
#
# COMPACT_ATOMS: atom_id res chain seq x y z
N MET A 1 -33.12 -55.67 39.39
CA MET A 1 -33.48 -55.87 37.97
C MET A 1 -32.35 -55.31 37.10
N VAL A 2 -31.96 -56.10 36.11
CA VAL A 2 -30.72 -56.00 35.32
C VAL A 2 -30.95 -55.18 34.04
N LYS A 3 -29.95 -54.35 33.69
CA LYS A 3 -29.50 -53.83 32.37
C LYS A 3 -30.52 -53.67 31.23
N LYS A 4 -30.42 -52.54 30.51
CA LYS A 4 -30.11 -52.50 29.06
C LYS A 4 -29.83 -51.08 28.53
N MET A 5 -28.64 -50.95 27.91
CA MET A 5 -28.32 -50.23 26.65
C MET A 5 -28.25 -48.69 26.67
N MET A 6 -27.05 -48.08 26.73
CA MET A 6 -26.14 -47.76 25.60
C MET A 6 -26.78 -46.98 24.45
N ILE A 7 -26.47 -45.68 24.35
CA ILE A 7 -26.01 -45.07 23.09
C ILE A 7 -24.77 -44.22 23.41
N VAL A 8 -23.63 -44.75 23.00
CA VAL A 8 -22.40 -44.00 22.74
C VAL A 8 -22.54 -43.44 21.33
N ALA A 9 -22.40 -42.14 21.17
CA ALA A 9 -22.05 -41.52 19.89
C ALA A 9 -20.95 -40.49 20.15
N ALA A 10 -19.71 -41.00 20.18
CA ALA A 10 -18.52 -40.21 20.05
C ALA A 10 -18.15 -40.14 18.56
N THR A 11 -18.13 -38.93 18.00
CA THR A 11 -17.43 -38.53 16.75
C THR A 11 -17.58 -37.01 16.65
N PHE A 12 -16.61 -36.16 17.00
CA PHE A 12 -15.35 -35.88 16.31
C PHE A 12 -15.55 -35.59 14.81
N LEU A 13 -15.40 -34.30 14.43
CA LEU A 13 -15.10 -33.68 13.12
C LEU A 13 -15.93 -32.38 12.96
N VAL A 14 -15.49 -31.25 12.42
CA VAL A 14 -14.18 -30.74 11.96
C VAL A 14 -14.45 -29.26 11.58
N ILE A 15 -13.58 -28.36 12.05
CA ILE A 15 -12.94 -27.27 11.29
C ILE A 15 -13.82 -26.27 10.49
N MET A 16 -13.57 -24.99 10.76
CA MET A 16 -13.69 -23.81 9.88
C MET A 16 -15.08 -23.38 9.41
N GLY A 17 -15.55 -22.30 10.03
CA GLY A 17 -16.47 -21.34 9.42
C GLY A 17 -15.91 -19.93 9.59
N THR A 18 -14.80 -19.68 8.88
CA THR A 18 -14.23 -18.38 8.52
C THR A 18 -14.94 -17.11 9.00
N SER A 19 -14.19 -16.32 9.75
CA SER A 19 -14.04 -14.86 9.59
C SER A 19 -14.46 -14.35 8.20
N MET A 20 -15.74 -14.05 8.01
CA MET A 20 -16.26 -13.40 6.80
C MET A 20 -17.26 -12.31 7.17
N PHE A 21 -16.79 -11.35 7.96
CA PHE A 21 -17.14 -9.97 7.70
C PHE A 21 -15.84 -9.26 7.37
N GLY A 22 -15.25 -9.66 6.23
CA GLY A 22 -14.43 -8.73 5.48
C GLY A 22 -15.36 -7.58 5.12
N THR A 23 -15.18 -6.44 5.76
CA THR A 23 -15.68 -5.18 5.24
C THR A 23 -15.12 -5.09 3.83
N THR A 24 -15.94 -5.39 2.83
CA THR A 24 -15.61 -5.00 1.46
C THR A 24 -15.54 -3.48 1.53
N ASN A 25 -14.32 -2.94 1.49
CA ASN A 25 -14.14 -1.53 1.19
C ASN A 25 -14.71 -1.34 -0.22
N THR A 26 -16.01 -1.07 -0.30
CA THR A 26 -16.72 -0.78 -1.55
C THR A 26 -16.45 0.67 -1.94
N ALA A 27 -15.21 1.11 -1.80
CA ALA A 27 -14.71 2.37 -2.29
C ALA A 27 -13.46 2.02 -3.09
N GLY A 28 -13.61 1.84 -4.39
CA GLY A 28 -12.45 1.81 -5.27
C GLY A 28 -11.73 3.14 -5.11
N ALA A 29 -10.64 3.15 -4.36
CA ALA A 29 -9.82 4.34 -4.25
C ALA A 29 -9.26 4.66 -5.65
N ALA A 30 -9.41 5.93 -6.04
CA ALA A 30 -8.98 6.41 -7.33
C ALA A 30 -7.45 6.43 -7.42
N ILE A 31 -6.91 6.17 -8.62
CA ILE A 31 -5.50 6.40 -8.92
C ILE A 31 -5.23 7.89 -8.72
N ILE A 32 -4.30 8.21 -7.81
CA ILE A 32 -3.90 9.59 -7.58
C ILE A 32 -2.78 9.92 -8.57
N SER A 33 -2.99 10.96 -9.38
CA SER A 33 -2.03 11.39 -10.41
C SER A 33 -1.82 12.90 -10.37
N CYS A 34 -0.70 13.37 -10.90
CA CYS A 34 -0.40 14.79 -10.97
C CYS A 34 -1.19 15.49 -12.09
N SER A 35 -1.53 16.76 -11.89
CA SER A 35 -2.19 17.61 -12.90
C SER A 35 -1.21 18.31 -13.85
N GLY A 36 -0.02 17.73 -14.09
CA GLY A 36 0.94 18.21 -15.09
C GLY A 36 1.85 19.39 -14.71
N ASN A 37 2.01 19.74 -13.42
CA ASN A 37 2.95 20.77 -13.00
C ASN A 37 4.27 20.17 -12.47
N SER A 38 5.35 20.97 -12.48
CA SER A 38 6.68 20.56 -11.98
C SER A 38 6.75 20.38 -10.45
N ARG A 39 5.65 20.64 -9.73
CA ARG A 39 5.56 20.49 -8.28
C ARG A 39 5.07 19.10 -7.86
N CYS A 40 4.79 18.21 -8.81
CA CYS A 40 4.20 16.90 -8.55
C CYS A 40 4.80 15.87 -9.51
N VAL A 41 5.17 14.72 -8.97
CA VAL A 41 5.50 13.52 -9.75
C VAL A 41 4.62 12.37 -9.27
N ASP A 42 4.18 11.52 -10.19
CA ASP A 42 3.29 10.40 -9.90
C ASP A 42 3.88 9.05 -10.28
N ILE A 43 3.25 8.02 -9.73
CA ILE A 43 3.57 6.62 -9.95
C ILE A 43 2.28 5.87 -10.27
N SER A 44 2.35 4.97 -11.24
CA SER A 44 1.26 4.06 -11.58
C SER A 44 1.74 2.62 -11.46
N MET A 45 1.04 1.86 -10.63
CA MET A 45 1.35 0.49 -10.27
C MET A 45 0.29 -0.43 -10.88
N LYS A 46 0.73 -1.39 -11.70
CA LYS A 46 -0.16 -2.25 -12.49
C LYS A 46 -0.14 -3.69 -11.99
N TYR A 47 -1.32 -4.28 -11.87
CA TYR A 47 -1.50 -5.65 -11.44
C TYR A 47 -0.74 -6.64 -12.34
N GLY A 48 0.03 -7.53 -11.74
CA GLY A 48 0.75 -8.62 -12.40
C GLY A 48 2.02 -8.20 -13.14
N VAL A 49 2.47 -6.95 -13.02
CA VAL A 49 3.57 -6.42 -13.85
C VAL A 49 4.92 -6.43 -13.13
N ALA A 50 5.05 -5.75 -11.99
CA ALA A 50 6.30 -5.71 -11.23
C ALA A 50 6.00 -5.84 -9.73
N GLN A 51 7.05 -5.88 -8.91
CA GLN A 51 6.92 -5.87 -7.44
C GLN A 51 7.16 -4.47 -6.86
N TYR A 52 7.95 -3.65 -7.56
CA TYR A 52 8.42 -2.34 -7.14
C TYR A 52 8.30 -1.33 -8.26
N TRP A 53 7.91 -0.10 -7.90
CA TRP A 53 7.85 1.03 -8.80
C TRP A 53 8.34 2.28 -8.07
N SER A 54 8.84 3.26 -8.84
CA SER A 54 9.14 4.59 -8.32
C SER A 54 8.49 5.69 -9.16
N THR A 55 8.25 6.84 -8.53
CA THR A 55 7.98 8.07 -9.26
C THR A 55 9.24 8.48 -10.05
N PRO A 56 9.09 9.34 -11.07
CA PRO A 56 10.20 10.18 -11.52
C PRO A 56 10.82 10.96 -10.34
N LYS A 57 12.04 11.47 -10.55
CA LYS A 57 12.71 12.32 -9.56
C LYS A 57 12.13 13.74 -9.57
N ILE A 58 12.02 14.35 -8.40
CA ILE A 58 11.62 15.75 -8.20
C ILE A 58 12.68 16.48 -7.36
N TYR A 59 12.97 17.73 -7.70
CA TYR A 59 13.96 18.54 -7.00
C TYR A 59 13.35 19.30 -5.84
N PHE A 60 14.00 19.25 -4.68
CA PHE A 60 13.63 20.01 -3.50
C PHE A 60 14.82 20.79 -2.92
N SER A 61 14.51 21.95 -2.35
CA SER A 61 15.41 22.72 -1.48
C SER A 61 15.29 22.25 -0.03
N LYS A 62 16.39 22.34 0.73
CA LYS A 62 16.37 22.06 2.18
C LYS A 62 15.28 22.88 2.88
N GLY A 63 14.47 22.22 3.71
CA GLY A 63 13.38 22.83 4.45
C GLY A 63 12.08 23.02 3.66
N GLU A 64 12.02 22.66 2.37
CA GLU A 64 10.73 22.54 1.68
C GLU A 64 9.92 21.38 2.28
N GLU A 65 8.61 21.57 2.39
CA GLU A 65 7.67 20.53 2.78
C GLU A 65 7.20 19.74 1.55
N PHE A 66 6.84 18.48 1.77
CA PHE A 66 6.23 17.65 0.76
C PHE A 66 5.08 16.84 1.33
N LYS A 67 4.15 16.49 0.44
CA LYS A 67 3.12 15.49 0.65
C LYS A 67 3.38 14.31 -0.26
N TYR A 68 3.17 13.11 0.27
CA TYR A 68 3.22 11.89 -0.51
C TYR A 68 2.02 11.00 -0.18
N ASP A 69 1.44 10.38 -1.19
CA ASP A 69 0.19 9.64 -1.08
C ASP A 69 0.15 8.46 -2.04
N PHE A 70 -0.68 7.47 -1.71
CA PHE A 70 -0.93 6.34 -2.57
C PHE A 70 -2.38 5.83 -2.40
N GLY A 71 -3.05 5.60 -3.52
CA GLY A 71 -4.36 4.95 -3.59
C GLY A 71 -4.27 3.59 -4.29
N THR A 72 -4.91 2.58 -3.73
CA THR A 72 -5.03 1.24 -4.35
C THR A 72 -6.38 1.09 -5.04
N THR A 73 -6.44 0.30 -6.11
CA THR A 73 -7.74 -0.05 -6.72
C THR A 73 -8.37 -1.26 -6.04
N ASN A 74 -9.63 -1.56 -6.37
CA ASN A 74 -10.30 -2.80 -5.94
C ASN A 74 -9.61 -4.08 -6.44
N LYS A 75 -8.72 -3.99 -7.43
CA LYS A 75 -7.94 -5.13 -7.94
C LYS A 75 -6.71 -5.42 -7.08
N SER A 76 -6.19 -4.45 -6.33
CA SER A 76 -5.05 -4.66 -5.44
C SER A 76 -5.39 -5.68 -4.35
N LEU A 77 -4.74 -6.84 -4.35
CA LEU A 77 -4.99 -7.88 -3.34
C LEU A 77 -4.32 -7.59 -2.01
N PHE A 78 -3.21 -6.84 -2.05
CA PHE A 78 -2.41 -6.51 -0.87
C PHE A 78 -2.37 -5.02 -0.64
N HIS A 79 -1.91 -4.66 0.55
CA HIS A 79 -1.55 -3.30 0.88
C HIS A 79 -0.35 -2.89 0.03
N VAL A 80 -0.23 -1.59 -0.22
CA VAL A 80 0.94 -1.01 -0.88
C VAL A 80 1.72 -0.20 0.14
N ALA A 81 2.98 -0.57 0.33
CA ALA A 81 3.93 0.18 1.14
C ALA A 81 4.54 1.29 0.26
N PHE A 82 4.63 2.51 0.77
CA PHE A 82 5.27 3.61 0.05
C PHE A 82 6.04 4.55 0.98
N ALA A 83 7.18 5.06 0.50
CA ALA A 83 8.07 5.95 1.25
C ALA A 83 8.92 6.80 0.29
N VAL A 84 9.49 7.89 0.82
CA VAL A 84 10.31 8.84 0.06
C VAL A 84 11.80 8.60 0.32
N PHE A 85 12.58 8.63 -0.75
CA PHE A 85 14.01 8.36 -0.76
C PHE A 85 14.76 9.51 -1.42
N ARG A 86 15.97 9.78 -0.91
CA ARG A 86 16.91 10.72 -1.52
C ARG A 86 17.68 10.03 -2.63
N LEU A 87 17.74 10.65 -3.80
CA LEU A 87 18.34 10.03 -4.99
C LEU A 87 19.87 9.88 -4.89
N SER A 88 20.55 10.81 -4.22
CA SER A 88 22.02 10.85 -4.21
C SER A 88 22.67 9.66 -3.50
N ASP A 89 22.01 9.09 -2.51
CA ASP A 89 22.56 8.02 -1.66
C ASP A 89 21.54 6.91 -1.34
N GLY A 90 20.34 6.97 -1.93
CA GLY A 90 19.27 6.00 -1.69
C GLY A 90 18.72 6.03 -0.26
N LYS A 91 19.03 7.06 0.55
CA LYS A 91 18.58 7.11 1.95
C LYS A 91 17.07 7.29 2.02
N GLN A 92 16.40 6.43 2.76
CA GLN A 92 15.00 6.59 3.14
C GLN A 92 14.83 7.80 4.07
N ILE A 93 13.93 8.71 3.72
CA ILE A 93 13.73 10.00 4.43
C ILE A 93 12.46 9.95 5.29
N THR A 94 11.47 9.17 4.89
CA THR A 94 10.21 9.00 5.63
C THR A 94 10.04 7.55 6.07
N PRO A 95 9.29 7.27 7.15
CA PRO A 95 8.79 5.92 7.41
C PRO A 95 7.94 5.38 6.24
N TRP A 96 7.72 4.08 6.25
CA TRP A 96 6.78 3.43 5.32
C TRP A 96 5.33 3.74 5.72
N SER A 97 4.56 4.23 4.76
CA SER A 97 3.09 4.37 4.83
C SER A 97 2.42 3.22 4.07
N TYR A 98 1.15 2.94 4.36
CA TYR A 98 0.49 1.73 3.84
C TYR A 98 -0.94 2.00 3.37
N ALA A 99 -1.12 2.07 2.05
CA ALA A 99 -2.45 2.10 1.46
C ALA A 99 -3.05 0.69 1.53
N ALA A 100 -4.24 0.56 2.12
CA ALA A 100 -4.92 -0.73 2.27
C ALA A 100 -5.17 -1.39 0.89
N GLY A 101 -5.22 -2.71 0.85
CA GLY A 101 -5.65 -3.43 -0.36
C GLY A 101 -7.16 -3.27 -0.59
N LYS A 102 -7.62 -3.65 -1.79
CA LYS A 102 -9.04 -3.65 -2.17
C LYS A 102 -9.72 -2.28 -2.06
N GLY A 103 -9.04 -1.21 -2.49
CA GLY A 103 -9.60 0.13 -2.49
C GLY A 103 -9.35 0.90 -1.20
N GLY A 104 -8.14 1.46 -1.04
CA GLY A 104 -7.77 2.31 0.09
C GLY A 104 -6.82 3.44 -0.31
N ILE A 105 -6.81 4.53 0.45
CA ILE A 105 -5.89 5.67 0.28
C ILE A 105 -5.19 5.90 1.60
N ASP A 106 -3.89 6.18 1.54
CA ASP A 106 -3.10 6.68 2.65
C ASP A 106 -2.19 7.82 2.16
N TYR A 107 -1.81 8.72 3.07
CA TYR A 107 -0.95 9.87 2.77
C TYR A 107 -0.19 10.31 4.01
N SER A 108 0.94 10.98 3.79
CA SER A 108 1.75 11.55 4.84
C SER A 108 2.52 12.77 4.32
N TYR A 109 3.20 13.44 5.23
CA TYR A 109 3.95 14.67 5.00
C TYR A 109 5.37 14.54 5.54
N GLY A 110 6.25 15.43 5.12
CA GLY A 110 7.58 15.55 5.70
C GLY A 110 8.34 16.77 5.21
N ASP A 111 9.49 16.99 5.83
CA ASP A 111 10.42 18.07 5.51
C ASP A 111 11.64 17.53 4.79
N ILE A 112 12.17 18.33 3.87
CA ILE A 112 13.36 17.96 3.09
C ILE A 112 14.63 18.27 3.90
N PRO A 113 15.42 17.26 4.31
CA PRO A 113 16.57 17.47 5.18
C PRO A 113 17.78 18.11 4.47
N SER A 114 17.82 18.02 3.13
CA SER A 114 18.91 18.54 2.30
C SER A 114 18.44 18.88 0.89
N THR A 115 19.02 19.90 0.26
CA THR A 115 18.73 20.22 -1.14
C THR A 115 19.15 19.06 -2.06
N GLY A 116 18.29 18.66 -3.00
CA GLY A 116 18.60 17.57 -3.94
C GLY A 116 17.37 16.99 -4.63
N TYR A 117 17.59 15.86 -5.32
CA TYR A 117 16.52 15.10 -5.96
C TYR A 117 16.00 13.98 -5.06
N TYR A 118 14.68 13.78 -5.08
CA TYR A 118 13.95 12.79 -4.30
C TYR A 118 12.98 12.05 -5.19
N TYR A 119 12.58 10.85 -4.77
CA TYR A 119 11.55 10.06 -5.41
C TYR A 119 10.76 9.28 -4.36
N MET A 120 9.54 8.91 -4.70
CA MET A 120 8.76 7.98 -3.89
C MET A 120 8.86 6.58 -4.49
N MET A 121 9.07 5.58 -3.65
CA MET A 121 9.00 4.16 -4.02
C MET A 121 7.69 3.57 -3.48
N ALA A 122 7.06 2.71 -4.27
CA ALA A 122 5.92 1.91 -3.86
C ALA A 122 6.17 0.43 -4.16
N ALA A 123 5.72 -0.44 -3.26
CA ALA A 123 5.86 -1.88 -3.37
C ALA A 123 4.65 -2.60 -2.76
N CYS A 124 4.34 -3.79 -3.25
CA CYS A 124 3.43 -4.68 -2.53
C CYS A 124 3.95 -4.91 -1.11
N LYS A 125 3.09 -4.80 -0.10
CA LYS A 125 3.46 -5.09 1.29
C LYS A 125 3.93 -6.55 1.38
N GLY A 126 5.19 -6.72 1.79
CA GLY A 126 5.89 -8.02 1.78
C GLY A 126 6.92 -8.17 0.65
N GLY A 127 7.00 -7.23 -0.29
CA GLY A 127 8.08 -7.11 -1.28
C GLY A 127 8.05 -8.11 -2.44
N ASP A 128 7.37 -9.25 -2.30
CA ASP A 128 7.54 -10.38 -3.22
C ASP A 128 6.28 -10.73 -4.03
N ASP A 129 5.34 -9.79 -4.18
CA ASP A 129 4.08 -10.01 -4.91
C ASP A 129 3.87 -8.96 -6.02
N THR A 130 3.17 -9.35 -7.09
CA THR A 130 2.88 -8.47 -8.24
C THR A 130 1.40 -8.08 -8.31
N ARG A 131 0.56 -8.58 -7.42
CA ARG A 131 -0.92 -8.44 -7.45
C ARG A 131 -1.42 -7.19 -6.73
N CYS A 132 -0.59 -6.15 -6.69
CA CYS A 132 -1.00 -4.83 -6.22
C CYS A 132 -1.24 -3.89 -7.41
N GLU A 133 -2.17 -2.96 -7.23
CA GLU A 133 -2.54 -2.00 -8.28
C GLU A 133 -2.95 -0.69 -7.64
N GLY A 134 -2.54 0.43 -8.25
CA GLY A 134 -2.87 1.75 -7.74
C GLY A 134 -2.03 2.84 -8.35
N GLY A 135 -2.04 4.00 -7.72
CA GLY A 135 -1.12 5.08 -8.03
C GLY A 135 -1.07 6.12 -6.93
N GLY A 136 -0.02 6.91 -6.95
CA GLY A 136 0.32 7.82 -5.89
C GLY A 136 1.12 9.00 -6.39
N THR A 137 1.24 10.02 -5.55
CA THR A 137 1.98 11.23 -5.88
C THR A 137 3.01 11.56 -4.81
N LEU A 138 4.11 12.20 -5.25
CA LEU A 138 5.00 12.97 -4.41
C LEU A 138 4.97 14.42 -4.91
N LYS A 139 4.56 15.35 -4.05
CA LYS A 139 4.37 16.75 -4.41
C LYS A 139 4.92 17.71 -3.38
N LYS A 140 5.35 18.88 -3.86
CA LYS A 140 5.68 20.03 -3.01
C LYS A 140 4.41 20.53 -2.33
N TRP A 141 4.44 20.63 -1.00
CA TRP A 141 3.33 21.17 -0.21
C TRP A 141 3.52 22.67 0.02
#